data_AF-A0A9X6VRT9-F1
#
_entry.id   AF-A0A9X6VRT9-F1
#
_cell.length_a   1.000
_cell.length_b   1.000
_cell.length_c   1.000
_cell.angle_alpha   90.00
_cell.angle_beta   90.00
_cell.angle_gamma   90.00
#
_symmetry.space_group_name_H-M   'P 1'
#
loop_
_entity.id
_entity.type
_entity.pdbx_description
1 polymer ?
#
loop_
_entity_poly.entity_id
_entity_poly.type
_entity_poly.pdbx_seq_one_letter_code
_entity_poly.pdbx_strand_id
1 'polypeptide(L)'
;MDQEKKQNRVNDIEFYYEKNRFFNLLFVTKKYRDMYKSKEALITFLLTVITVYSFTLTLTHETDMVSNITNVFSKQEYYVETVVEPVRSLLLGVAGGFFSLLGFSIGGLAILTGTIDNATISNLRKKGKIDHFMSVIFNFYFAGASTGLSIILCLLTYAASFTKIQFNFGAFLIGGFVITYLIFFSIIYSVMLLGTCIRLFLLKYFYADISDDN
;
A
#
# COMPACT_ATOMS: atom_id res chain seq x y z
N MET A 1 15.08 -18.13 -30.15
CA MET A 1 14.49 -17.20 -31.16
C MET A 1 13.29 -16.39 -30.68
N ASP A 2 12.09 -16.93 -30.45
CA ASP A 2 10.93 -16.10 -30.04
C ASP A 2 10.97 -15.62 -28.58
N GLN A 3 11.54 -16.41 -27.66
CA GLN A 3 11.73 -15.99 -26.27
C GLN A 3 12.86 -14.95 -26.12
N GLU A 4 13.95 -15.07 -26.88
CA GLU A 4 15.04 -14.08 -26.93
C GLU A 4 14.58 -12.74 -27.52
N LYS A 5 13.75 -12.74 -28.58
CA LYS A 5 13.15 -11.50 -29.12
C LYS A 5 12.16 -10.84 -28.16
N LYS A 6 11.51 -11.62 -27.29
CA LYS A 6 10.61 -11.10 -26.25
C LYS A 6 11.41 -10.51 -25.09
N GLN A 7 12.51 -11.14 -24.71
CA GLN A 7 13.40 -10.71 -23.63
C GLN A 7 14.21 -9.46 -24.00
N ASN A 8 14.68 -9.36 -25.25
CA ASN A 8 15.30 -8.14 -25.77
C ASN A 8 14.33 -6.96 -25.88
N ARG A 9 13.03 -7.20 -26.14
CA ARG A 9 12.03 -6.12 -26.17
C ARG A 9 11.63 -5.58 -24.80
N VAL A 10 11.64 -6.41 -23.75
CA VAL A 10 11.36 -5.95 -22.37
C VAL A 10 12.48 -5.05 -21.86
N ASN A 11 13.72 -5.32 -22.29
CA ASN A 11 14.93 -4.60 -21.90
C ASN A 11 15.11 -3.22 -22.60
N ASP A 12 14.12 -2.75 -23.35
CA ASP A 12 14.18 -1.47 -24.04
C ASP A 12 13.21 -0.47 -23.41
N ILE A 13 13.66 0.78 -23.26
CA ILE A 13 12.90 1.85 -22.57
C ILE A 13 11.58 2.12 -23.32
N GLU A 14 11.57 1.93 -24.65
CA GLU A 14 10.40 2.07 -25.50
C GLU A 14 9.26 1.13 -25.11
N PHE A 15 9.54 -0.09 -24.63
CA PHE A 15 8.51 -1.01 -24.17
C PHE A 15 7.75 -0.48 -22.94
N TYR A 16 8.48 0.14 -22.00
CA TYR A 16 7.88 0.75 -20.82
C TYR A 16 7.14 2.06 -21.14
N TYR A 17 7.60 2.80 -22.15
CA TYR A 17 6.91 3.98 -22.68
C TYR A 17 5.58 3.59 -23.35
N GLU A 18 5.58 2.54 -24.18
CA GLU A 18 4.40 2.05 -24.91
C GLU A 18 3.36 1.40 -23.96
N LYS A 19 3.82 0.80 -22.86
CA LYS A 19 2.96 0.18 -21.82
C LYS A 19 2.85 0.99 -20.53
N ASN A 20 2.79 2.32 -20.63
CA ASN A 20 2.78 3.23 -19.47
C ASN A 20 1.54 3.15 -18.52
N ARG A 21 0.48 2.39 -18.86
CA ARG A 21 -0.72 2.28 -18.02
C ARG A 21 -0.47 1.42 -16.77
N PHE A 22 -0.95 1.88 -15.60
CA PHE A 22 -0.80 1.21 -14.29
C PHE A 22 -1.08 -0.28 -14.34
N PHE A 23 -2.24 -0.69 -14.86
CA PHE A 23 -2.63 -2.10 -14.92
C PHE A 23 -1.70 -2.93 -15.83
N ASN A 24 -1.24 -2.37 -16.94
CA ASN A 24 -0.29 -3.05 -17.82
C ASN A 24 1.04 -3.29 -17.10
N LEU A 25 1.57 -2.26 -16.42
CA LEU A 25 2.79 -2.39 -15.63
C LEU A 25 2.61 -3.33 -14.43
N LEU A 26 1.43 -3.34 -13.80
CA LEU A 26 1.09 -4.22 -12.67
C LEU A 26 1.14 -5.70 -13.08
N PHE A 27 0.55 -6.03 -14.23
CA PHE A 27 0.55 -7.40 -14.75
C PHE A 27 1.91 -7.82 -15.30
N VAL A 28 2.64 -6.93 -15.97
CA VAL A 28 3.97 -7.20 -16.52
C VAL A 28 5.00 -7.43 -15.41
N THR A 29 4.97 -6.61 -14.36
CA THR A 29 5.90 -6.74 -13.22
C THR A 29 5.48 -7.79 -12.20
N LYS A 30 4.27 -8.36 -12.33
CA LYS A 30 3.66 -9.31 -11.37
C LYS A 30 3.61 -8.81 -9.93
N LYS A 31 3.65 -7.48 -9.73
CA LYS A 31 3.70 -6.84 -8.40
C LYS A 31 2.51 -7.17 -7.51
N TYR A 32 1.36 -7.51 -8.10
CA TYR A 32 0.18 -7.99 -7.36
C TYR A 32 0.49 -9.21 -6.49
N ARG A 33 1.53 -9.98 -6.82
CA ARG A 33 1.98 -11.12 -6.02
C ARG A 33 2.58 -10.67 -4.68
N ASP A 34 3.11 -9.45 -4.60
CA ASP A 34 3.65 -8.90 -3.36
C ASP A 34 2.54 -8.59 -2.35
N MET A 35 1.29 -8.41 -2.80
CA MET A 35 0.14 -8.26 -1.91
C MET A 35 -0.28 -9.55 -1.21
N TYR A 36 0.08 -10.74 -1.70
CA TYR A 36 -0.44 -12.01 -1.14
C TYR A 36 0.61 -13.08 -0.90
N LYS A 37 1.82 -12.94 -1.46
CA LYS A 37 2.85 -13.98 -1.43
C LYS A 37 4.22 -13.49 -0.93
N SER A 38 4.32 -12.22 -0.53
CA SER A 38 5.52 -11.67 0.10
C SER A 38 5.56 -12.04 1.58
N LYS A 39 6.75 -12.04 2.19
CA LYS A 39 6.91 -12.20 3.65
C LYS A 39 6.20 -11.07 4.41
N GLU A 40 6.10 -9.91 3.78
CA GLU A 40 5.42 -8.73 4.30
C GLU A 40 3.91 -8.94 4.36
N ALA A 41 3.31 -9.53 3.32
CA ALA A 41 1.89 -9.88 3.30
C ALA A 41 1.50 -10.86 4.43
N LEU A 42 2.43 -11.72 4.87
CA LEU A 42 2.21 -12.62 6.01
C LEU A 42 2.18 -11.83 7.32
N ILE A 43 3.10 -10.89 7.50
CA ILE A 43 3.15 -10.03 8.69
C ILE A 43 1.93 -9.12 8.76
N THR A 44 1.51 -8.52 7.63
CA THR A 44 0.29 -7.70 7.57
C THR A 44 -0.93 -8.53 7.92
N PHE A 45 -1.06 -9.74 7.37
CA PHE A 45 -2.15 -10.65 7.66
C PHE A 45 -2.22 -10.99 9.16
N LEU A 46 -1.09 -11.33 9.79
CA LEU A 46 -1.04 -11.61 11.23
C LEU A 46 -1.46 -10.39 12.06
N LEU A 47 -0.97 -9.19 11.72
CA LEU A 47 -1.36 -7.96 12.40
C LEU A 47 -2.86 -7.66 12.26
N THR A 48 -3.43 -7.90 11.08
CA THR A 48 -4.87 -7.76 10.83
C THR A 48 -5.67 -8.74 11.69
N VAL A 49 -5.27 -10.01 11.75
CA VAL A 49 -5.96 -11.02 12.58
C VAL A 49 -5.94 -10.61 14.06
N ILE A 50 -4.77 -10.18 14.57
CA ILE A 50 -4.64 -9.74 15.96
C ILE A 50 -5.52 -8.52 16.25
N THR A 51 -5.50 -7.50 15.39
CA THR A 51 -6.29 -6.28 15.60
C THR A 51 -7.79 -6.53 15.51
N VAL A 52 -8.25 -7.33 14.52
CA VAL A 52 -9.66 -7.71 14.42
C VAL A 52 -10.09 -8.54 15.62
N TYR A 53 -9.26 -9.49 16.06
CA TYR A 53 -9.54 -10.31 17.26
C TYR A 53 -9.65 -9.46 18.53
N SER A 54 -8.69 -8.56 18.77
CA SER A 54 -8.73 -7.62 19.90
C SER A 54 -9.98 -6.73 19.84
N PHE A 55 -10.37 -6.26 18.65
CA PHE A 55 -11.58 -5.45 18.49
C PHE A 55 -12.85 -6.25 18.80
N THR A 56 -12.93 -7.52 18.36
CA THR A 56 -14.07 -8.39 18.69
C THR A 56 -14.17 -8.69 20.20
N LEU A 57 -13.03 -8.85 20.89
CA LEU A 57 -13.02 -9.07 22.34
C LEU A 57 -13.58 -7.87 23.11
N THR A 58 -13.17 -6.66 22.75
CA THR A 58 -13.69 -5.42 23.37
C THR A 58 -15.21 -5.31 23.18
N LEU A 59 -15.73 -5.64 21.99
CA LEU A 59 -17.16 -5.65 21.73
C LEU A 59 -17.91 -6.69 22.58
N THR A 60 -17.35 -7.89 22.78
CA THR A 60 -18.02 -8.94 23.56
C THR A 60 -17.97 -8.70 25.07
N HIS A 61 -16.85 -8.19 25.58
CA HIS A 61 -16.64 -7.98 27.02
C HIS A 61 -17.55 -6.87 27.58
N GLU A 62 -17.81 -5.81 26.81
CA GLU A 62 -18.77 -4.77 27.22
C GLU A 62 -20.23 -5.22 27.09
N THR A 63 -20.55 -6.13 26.15
CA THR A 63 -21.93 -6.63 26.01
C THR A 63 -22.41 -7.49 27.16
N ASP A 64 -21.51 -8.24 27.81
CA ASP A 64 -21.87 -9.06 28.98
C ASP A 64 -22.21 -8.19 30.20
N MET A 65 -21.56 -7.03 30.36
CA MET A 65 -21.81 -6.12 31.47
C MET A 65 -23.10 -5.29 31.29
N VAL A 66 -23.45 -4.93 30.05
CA VAL A 66 -24.63 -4.09 29.72
C VAL A 66 -25.91 -4.91 29.52
N SER A 67 -25.82 -6.20 29.18
CA SER A 67 -27.00 -7.06 29.01
C SER A 67 -27.85 -7.23 30.28
N ASN A 68 -27.26 -6.98 31.46
CA ASN A 68 -27.93 -7.11 32.74
C ASN A 68 -28.83 -5.91 33.13
N ILE A 69 -28.84 -4.79 32.40
CA ILE A 69 -29.49 -3.57 32.93
C ILE A 69 -30.59 -2.91 32.07
N THR A 70 -30.55 -2.71 30.74
CA THR A 70 -31.68 -1.97 30.08
C THR A 70 -31.90 -2.11 28.57
N ASN A 71 -33.14 -1.72 28.19
CA ASN A 71 -33.82 -1.62 26.89
C ASN A 71 -33.01 -1.30 25.62
N VAL A 72 -33.56 -1.76 24.48
CA VAL A 72 -33.03 -1.62 23.10
C VAL A 72 -32.61 -0.19 22.71
N PHE A 73 -33.26 0.84 23.26
CA PHE A 73 -32.94 2.25 22.94
C PHE A 73 -31.63 2.73 23.59
N SER A 74 -31.32 2.35 24.83
CA SER A 74 -30.03 2.70 25.47
C SER A 74 -28.87 1.92 24.85
N LYS A 75 -29.14 0.72 24.31
CA LYS A 75 -28.15 -0.08 23.57
C LYS A 75 -27.69 0.62 22.29
N GLN A 76 -28.56 1.32 21.56
CA GLN A 76 -28.14 1.98 20.32
C GLN A 76 -27.28 3.23 20.56
N GLU A 77 -27.64 4.05 21.55
CA GLU A 77 -26.90 5.28 21.90
C GLU A 77 -25.51 4.94 22.45
N TYR A 78 -25.41 3.93 23.34
CA TYR A 78 -24.14 3.43 23.87
C TYR A 78 -23.19 2.90 22.79
N TYR A 79 -23.71 2.16 21.80
CA TYR A 79 -22.88 1.62 20.72
C TYR A 79 -22.28 2.71 19.83
N VAL A 80 -23.02 3.80 19.60
CA VAL A 80 -22.53 4.93 18.79
C VAL A 80 -21.38 5.63 19.50
N GLU A 81 -21.53 5.91 20.80
CA GLU A 81 -20.52 6.63 21.58
C GLU A 81 -19.27 5.78 21.85
N THR A 82 -19.43 4.49 22.19
CA THR A 82 -18.30 3.65 22.62
C THR A 82 -17.54 3.00 21.46
N VAL A 83 -18.20 2.76 20.32
CA VAL A 83 -17.60 2.02 19.19
C VAL A 83 -17.45 2.88 17.95
N VAL A 84 -18.51 3.58 17.53
CA VAL A 84 -18.51 4.29 16.25
C VAL A 84 -17.66 5.55 16.29
N GLU A 85 -17.73 6.35 17.36
CA GLU A 85 -16.95 7.58 17.50
C GLU A 85 -15.42 7.35 17.54
N PRO A 86 -14.88 6.41 18.34
CA PRO A 86 -13.45 6.11 18.31
C PRO A 86 -12.97 5.60 16.95
N VAL A 87 -13.78 4.75 16.30
CA VAL A 87 -13.47 4.23 14.95
C VAL A 87 -13.45 5.35 13.92
N ARG A 88 -14.38 6.30 13.97
CA ARG A 88 -14.40 7.49 13.11
C ARG A 88 -13.14 8.34 13.28
N SER A 89 -12.76 8.61 14.54
CA SER A 89 -11.55 9.37 14.86
C SER A 89 -10.29 8.69 14.34
N LEU A 90 -10.16 7.36 14.57
CA LEU A 90 -9.06 6.56 14.05
C LEU A 90 -9.01 6.56 12.52
N LEU A 91 -10.16 6.39 11.84
CA LEU A 91 -10.22 6.40 10.38
C LEU A 91 -9.70 7.72 9.81
N LEU A 92 -10.10 8.85 10.39
CA LEU A 92 -9.67 10.17 9.94
C LEU A 92 -8.18 10.39 10.20
N GLY A 93 -7.67 9.98 11.37
CA GLY A 93 -6.25 10.02 11.71
C GLY A 93 -5.40 9.18 10.76
N VAL A 94 -5.84 7.95 10.46
CA VAL A 94 -5.17 7.05 9.50
C VAL A 94 -5.22 7.61 8.07
N ALA A 95 -6.36 8.18 7.64
CA ALA A 95 -6.46 8.83 6.34
C ALA A 95 -5.47 9.99 6.22
N GLY A 96 -5.34 10.82 7.26
CA GLY A 96 -4.32 11.88 7.34
C GLY A 96 -2.89 11.33 7.21
N GLY A 97 -2.58 10.26 7.95
CA GLY A 97 -1.29 9.56 7.84
C GLY A 97 -1.00 9.03 6.43
N PHE A 98 -2.02 8.54 5.72
CA PHE A 98 -1.85 8.10 4.32
C PHE A 98 -1.69 9.24 3.33
N PHE A 99 -2.29 10.40 3.54
CA PHE A 99 -1.95 11.57 2.73
C PHE A 99 -0.47 11.92 2.86
N SER A 100 0.09 11.87 4.08
CA SER A 100 1.53 12.04 4.30
C SER A 100 2.37 10.96 3.61
N LEU A 101 1.95 9.69 3.69
CA LEU A 101 2.64 8.56 3.06
C LEU A 101 2.63 8.65 1.52
N LEU A 102 1.53 9.14 0.96
CA LEU A 102 1.38 9.38 -0.47
C LEU A 102 2.27 10.54 -0.93
N GLY A 103 2.31 11.64 -0.16
CA GLY A 103 3.24 12.74 -0.39
C GLY A 103 4.71 12.30 -0.33
N PHE A 104 5.06 11.48 0.66
CA PHE A 104 6.40 10.87 0.78
C PHE A 104 6.72 10.00 -0.45
N SER A 105 5.78 9.18 -0.92
CA SER A 105 6.00 8.31 -2.09
C SER A 105 6.21 9.12 -3.37
N ILE A 106 5.42 10.18 -3.59
CA ILE A 106 5.58 11.08 -4.75
C ILE A 106 6.90 11.85 -4.66
N GLY A 107 7.22 12.41 -3.50
CA GLY A 107 8.47 13.15 -3.28
C GLY A 107 9.71 12.26 -3.43
N GLY A 108 9.66 11.05 -2.87
CA GLY A 108 10.73 10.06 -3.03
C GLY A 108 10.94 9.68 -4.49
N LEU A 109 9.87 9.44 -5.24
CA LEU A 109 9.97 9.17 -6.67
C LEU A 109 10.55 10.36 -7.44
N ALA A 110 10.11 11.58 -7.14
CA ALA A 110 10.60 12.80 -7.80
C ALA A 110 12.12 13.00 -7.58
N ILE A 111 12.60 12.83 -6.34
CA ILE A 111 14.03 12.90 -6.01
C ILE A 111 14.80 11.81 -6.77
N LEU A 112 14.28 10.59 -6.81
CA LEU A 112 14.94 9.49 -7.54
C LEU A 112 15.03 9.77 -9.04
N THR A 113 13.96 10.27 -9.66
CA THR A 113 13.97 10.63 -11.07
C THR A 113 14.85 11.84 -11.36
N GLY A 114 14.92 12.81 -10.44
CA GLY A 114 15.73 14.03 -10.61
C GLY A 114 17.22 13.83 -10.31
N THR A 115 17.58 12.80 -9.55
CA THR A 115 18.98 12.50 -9.20
C THR A 115 19.66 11.54 -10.18
N ILE A 116 18.94 11.01 -11.16
CA ILE A 116 19.48 10.05 -12.11
C ILE A 116 19.74 10.72 -13.45
N ASP A 117 21.01 10.72 -13.85
CA ASP A 117 21.45 11.32 -15.10
C ASP A 117 21.19 10.40 -16.30
N ASN A 118 21.02 11.01 -17.46
CA ASN A 118 20.89 10.31 -18.74
C ASN A 118 22.08 9.37 -19.02
N ALA A 119 23.29 9.73 -18.55
CA ALA A 119 24.48 8.90 -18.66
C ALA A 119 24.34 7.58 -17.87
N THR A 120 23.79 7.67 -16.65
CA THR A 120 23.51 6.49 -15.80
C THR A 120 22.47 5.59 -16.46
N ILE A 121 21.38 6.16 -17.01
CA ILE A 121 20.34 5.40 -17.74
C ILE A 121 20.94 4.69 -18.97
N SER A 122 21.77 5.39 -19.75
CA SER A 122 22.46 4.82 -20.91
C SER A 122 23.39 3.67 -20.53
N ASN A 123 24.14 3.80 -19.44
CA ASN A 123 25.02 2.75 -18.91
C ASN A 123 24.22 1.55 -18.38
N LEU A 124 23.07 1.77 -17.74
CA LEU A 124 22.17 0.70 -17.33
C LEU A 124 21.58 -0.05 -18.54
N ARG A 125 21.23 0.67 -19.61
CA ARG A 125 20.75 0.08 -20.86
C ARG A 125 21.84 -0.78 -21.52
N LYS A 126 23.07 -0.26 -21.65
CA LYS A 126 24.21 -0.99 -22.20
C LYS A 126 24.54 -2.28 -21.44
N LYS A 127 24.30 -2.29 -20.12
CA LYS A 127 24.52 -3.46 -19.25
C LYS A 127 23.28 -4.36 -19.09
N GLY A 128 22.17 -4.07 -19.77
CA GLY A 128 20.93 -4.86 -19.71
C GLY A 128 20.31 -4.92 -18.31
N LYS A 129 20.48 -3.87 -17.50
CA LYS A 129 19.96 -3.76 -16.12
C LYS A 129 18.84 -2.73 -15.97
N ILE A 130 18.33 -2.20 -17.08
CA ILE A 130 17.26 -1.20 -17.08
C ILE A 130 15.96 -1.74 -16.45
N ASP A 131 15.68 -3.03 -16.60
CA ASP A 131 14.53 -3.72 -15.99
C ASP A 131 14.52 -3.60 -14.46
N HIS A 132 15.69 -3.74 -13.82
CA HIS A 132 15.81 -3.62 -12.37
C HIS A 132 15.52 -2.18 -11.92
N PHE A 133 15.99 -1.19 -12.67
CA PHE A 133 15.72 0.21 -12.40
C PHE A 133 14.24 0.58 -12.58
N MET A 134 13.63 0.17 -13.68
CA MET A 134 12.20 0.39 -13.92
C MET A 134 11.32 -0.34 -12.90
N SER A 135 11.75 -1.52 -12.42
CA SER A 135 11.07 -2.23 -11.34
C SER A 135 11.05 -1.41 -10.03
N VAL A 136 12.15 -0.73 -9.70
CA VAL A 136 12.22 0.17 -8.53
C VAL A 136 11.30 1.37 -8.69
N ILE A 137 11.32 2.05 -9.84
CA ILE A 137 10.37 3.15 -10.12
C ILE A 137 8.93 2.66 -9.99
N PHE A 138 8.64 1.46 -10.50
CA PHE A 138 7.31 0.89 -10.38
C PHE A 138 6.95 0.51 -8.94
N ASN A 139 7.91 0.22 -8.04
CA ASN A 139 7.61 0.01 -6.61
C ASN A 139 6.97 1.27 -6.01
N PHE A 140 7.49 2.44 -6.35
CA PHE A 140 6.98 3.72 -5.89
C PHE A 140 5.56 4.00 -6.40
N TYR A 141 5.36 3.78 -7.71
CA TYR A 141 4.05 3.98 -8.31
C TYR A 141 2.99 3.04 -7.74
N PHE A 142 3.37 1.77 -7.49
CA PHE A 142 2.49 0.80 -6.83
C PHE A 142 2.20 1.16 -5.36
N ALA A 143 3.21 1.62 -4.60
CA ALA A 143 3.02 2.10 -3.22
C ALA A 143 2.01 3.25 -3.17
N GLY A 144 2.19 4.24 -4.06
CA GLY A 144 1.30 5.40 -4.16
C GLY A 144 -0.13 5.00 -4.53
N ALA A 145 -0.30 4.09 -5.49
CA ALA A 145 -1.62 3.60 -5.87
C ALA A 145 -2.32 2.82 -4.75
N SER A 146 -1.60 1.93 -4.05
CA SER A 146 -2.13 1.19 -2.90
C SER A 146 -2.55 2.12 -1.76
N THR A 147 -1.72 3.13 -1.49
CA THR A 147 -2.01 4.15 -0.47
C THR A 147 -3.22 5.00 -0.87
N GLY A 148 -3.30 5.43 -2.13
CA GLY A 148 -4.44 6.20 -2.65
C GLY A 148 -5.75 5.41 -2.58
N LEU A 149 -5.74 4.12 -2.93
CA LEU A 149 -6.90 3.25 -2.77
C LEU A 149 -7.34 3.14 -1.31
N SER A 150 -6.36 3.01 -0.40
CA SER A 150 -6.62 2.93 1.05
C SER A 150 -7.26 4.22 1.58
N ILE A 151 -6.82 5.40 1.11
CA ILE A 151 -7.45 6.69 1.46
C ILE A 151 -8.92 6.71 1.02
N ILE A 152 -9.21 6.34 -0.23
CA ILE A 152 -10.57 6.34 -0.77
C ILE A 152 -11.46 5.41 0.07
N LEU A 153 -10.99 4.21 0.40
CA LEU A 153 -11.75 3.26 1.22
C LEU A 153 -11.97 3.75 2.65
N CYS A 154 -10.97 4.40 3.27
CA CYS A 154 -11.14 5.04 4.57
C CYS A 154 -12.20 6.14 4.51
N LEU A 155 -12.14 7.04 3.53
CA LEU A 155 -13.13 8.13 3.39
C LEU A 155 -14.54 7.61 3.12
N LEU A 156 -14.69 6.59 2.27
CA LEU A 156 -15.99 5.95 2.01
C LEU A 156 -16.55 5.29 3.26
N THR A 157 -15.71 4.61 4.04
CA THR A 157 -16.13 3.95 5.28
C THR A 157 -16.49 4.96 6.36
N TYR A 158 -15.75 6.06 6.44
CA TYR A 158 -16.08 7.19 7.30
C TYR A 158 -17.43 7.80 6.91
N ALA A 159 -17.68 8.07 5.63
CA ALA A 159 -18.96 8.57 5.14
C ALA A 159 -20.11 7.58 5.40
N ALA A 160 -19.89 6.29 5.13
CA ALA A 160 -20.86 5.23 5.39
C ALA A 160 -21.22 5.13 6.87
N SER A 161 -20.28 5.42 7.78
CA SER A 161 -20.54 5.39 9.22
C SER A 161 -21.61 6.40 9.68
N PHE A 162 -21.89 7.46 8.92
CA PHE A 162 -22.98 8.41 9.23
C PHE A 162 -24.36 7.94 8.77
N THR A 163 -24.43 6.91 7.94
CA THR A 163 -25.70 6.38 7.44
C THR A 163 -26.36 5.48 8.47
N LYS A 164 -27.68 5.63 8.65
CA LYS A 164 -28.51 4.78 9.54
C LYS A 164 -28.86 3.44 8.87
N ILE A 165 -27.89 2.79 8.24
CA ILE A 165 -28.08 1.46 7.62
C ILE A 165 -28.17 0.42 8.74
N GLN A 166 -29.04 -0.59 8.58
CA GLN A 166 -29.13 -1.71 9.52
C GLN A 166 -27.75 -2.37 9.67
N PHE A 167 -27.28 -2.46 10.90
CA PHE A 167 -25.94 -2.95 11.19
C PHE A 167 -25.86 -4.46 10.92
N ASN A 168 -25.21 -4.83 9.82
CA ASN A 168 -24.90 -6.22 9.53
C ASN A 168 -23.50 -6.55 10.08
N PHE A 169 -23.46 -7.31 11.17
CA PHE A 169 -22.23 -7.71 11.85
C PHE A 169 -21.25 -8.43 10.90
N GLY A 170 -21.75 -9.25 9.98
CA GLY A 170 -20.91 -9.97 9.01
C GLY A 170 -20.25 -9.03 7.99
N ALA A 171 -21.02 -8.07 7.46
CA ALA A 171 -20.48 -7.06 6.54
C ALA A 171 -19.46 -6.14 7.21
N PHE A 172 -19.71 -5.78 8.48
CA PHE A 172 -18.78 -5.00 9.29
C PHE A 172 -17.46 -5.73 9.54
N LEU A 173 -17.51 -7.02 9.89
CA LEU A 173 -16.30 -7.81 10.17
C LEU A 173 -15.46 -8.03 8.90
N ILE A 174 -16.10 -8.35 7.77
CA ILE A 174 -15.41 -8.50 6.48
C ILE A 174 -14.83 -7.15 6.02
N GLY A 175 -15.62 -6.07 6.08
CA GLY A 175 -15.17 -4.73 5.70
C GLY A 175 -14.02 -4.23 6.57
N GLY A 176 -14.13 -4.40 7.89
CA GLY A 176 -13.08 -4.07 8.85
C GLY A 176 -11.79 -4.86 8.62
N PHE A 177 -11.90 -6.16 8.32
CA PHE A 177 -10.74 -6.98 7.97
C PHE A 177 -10.03 -6.45 6.72
N VAL A 178 -10.78 -6.15 5.65
CA VAL A 178 -10.21 -5.65 4.38
C VAL A 178 -9.53 -4.30 4.58
N ILE A 179 -10.15 -3.37 5.29
CA ILE A 179 -9.61 -2.02 5.51
C ILE A 179 -8.35 -2.10 6.38
N THR A 180 -8.41 -2.81 7.50
CA THR A 180 -7.25 -2.97 8.40
C THR A 180 -6.09 -3.69 7.71
N TYR A 181 -6.38 -4.67 6.84
CA TYR A 181 -5.38 -5.30 6.00
C TYR A 181 -4.68 -4.31 5.07
N LEU A 182 -5.45 -3.52 4.33
CA LEU A 182 -4.92 -2.49 3.43
C LEU A 182 -4.12 -1.43 4.17
N ILE A 183 -4.52 -1.11 5.40
CA ILE A 183 -3.79 -0.16 6.24
C ILE A 183 -2.39 -0.67 6.57
N PHE A 184 -2.31 -1.87 7.18
CA PHE A 184 -1.01 -2.44 7.54
C PHE A 184 -0.17 -2.73 6.31
N PHE A 185 -0.78 -3.19 5.21
CA PHE A 185 -0.09 -3.41 3.96
C PHE A 185 0.57 -2.14 3.44
N SER A 186 -0.16 -1.02 3.42
CA SER A 186 0.40 0.26 2.95
C SER A 186 1.56 0.73 3.82
N ILE A 187 1.47 0.57 5.15
CA ILE A 187 2.54 0.94 6.08
C ILE A 187 3.80 0.08 5.85
N ILE A 188 3.66 -1.24 5.86
CA ILE A 188 4.80 -2.15 5.72
C ILE A 188 5.44 -2.03 4.34
N TYR A 189 4.63 -1.88 3.29
CA TYR A 189 5.12 -1.72 1.94
C TYR A 189 5.91 -0.42 1.75
N SER A 190 5.51 0.67 2.42
CA SER A 190 6.31 1.91 2.44
C SER A 190 7.65 1.76 3.16
N VAL A 191 7.74 0.92 4.21
CA VAL A 191 9.03 0.58 4.83
C VAL A 191 9.91 -0.22 3.86
N MET A 192 9.33 -1.17 3.10
CA MET A 192 10.06 -1.90 2.04
C MET A 192 10.58 -0.94 0.96
N LEU A 193 9.80 0.10 0.64
CA LEU A 193 10.17 1.12 -0.33
C LEU A 193 11.44 1.86 0.09
N LEU A 194 11.57 2.20 1.38
CA LEU A 194 12.78 2.81 1.93
C LEU A 194 14.03 1.94 1.70
N GLY A 195 13.92 0.62 1.95
CA GLY A 195 15.00 -0.33 1.66
C GLY A 195 15.33 -0.41 0.16
N THR A 196 14.35 -0.12 -0.70
CA THR A 196 14.56 -0.04 -2.14
C THR A 196 15.30 1.25 -2.55
N CYS A 197 15.03 2.39 -1.89
CA CYS A 197 15.79 3.62 -2.08
C CYS A 197 17.28 3.42 -1.80
N ILE A 198 17.61 2.72 -0.71
CA ILE A 198 19.01 2.45 -0.33
C ILE A 198 19.72 1.63 -1.42
N ARG A 199 19.05 0.59 -1.93
CA ARG A 199 19.61 -0.22 -3.04
C ARG A 199 19.82 0.60 -4.30
N LEU A 200 18.93 1.53 -4.60
CA LEU A 200 19.06 2.41 -5.76
C LEU A 200 20.18 3.44 -5.56
N PHE A 201 20.36 3.97 -4.35
CA PHE A 201 21.50 4.82 -4.03
C PHE A 201 22.84 4.10 -4.25
N LEU A 202 22.96 2.84 -3.78
CA LEU A 202 24.14 2.01 -4.05
C LEU A 202 24.32 1.73 -5.54
N LEU A 203 23.24 1.43 -6.26
CA LEU A 203 23.27 1.22 -7.71
C LEU A 203 23.79 2.46 -8.45
N LYS A 204 23.33 3.65 -8.05
CA LYS A 204 23.84 4.92 -8.61
C LYS A 204 25.34 5.04 -8.38
N TYR A 205 25.81 4.82 -7.15
CA TYR A 205 27.24 4.90 -6.83
C TYR A 205 28.08 3.96 -7.71
N PHE A 206 27.71 2.67 -7.82
CA PHE A 206 28.46 1.69 -8.59
C PHE A 206 28.51 1.96 -10.11
N TYR A 207 27.49 2.62 -10.67
CA TYR A 207 27.37 2.82 -12.12
C TYR A 207 27.71 4.25 -12.57
N ALA A 208 27.81 5.20 -11.63
CA ALA A 208 28.35 6.54 -11.87
C ALA A 208 29.88 6.54 -11.89
N ASP A 209 30.54 5.70 -11.08
CA ASP A 209 32.01 5.62 -11.03
C ASP A 209 32.62 5.11 -12.36
N ILE A 210 31.87 4.28 -13.09
CA ILE A 210 32.31 3.69 -14.37
C ILE A 210 32.25 4.71 -15.53
N SER A 211 31.56 5.85 -15.36
CA SER A 211 31.58 6.92 -16.37
C SER A 211 32.80 7.84 -16.29
N ASP A 212 33.56 7.85 -15.20
CA ASP A 212 34.75 8.70 -15.05
C ASP A 212 36.05 8.00 -15.53
N ASP A 213 36.00 6.70 -15.84
CA ASP A 213 37.15 5.87 -16.27
C ASP A 213 37.22 5.63 -17.80
N ASN A 214 36.47 6.39 -18.64
CA ASN A 214 36.63 6.39 -20.10
C ASN A 214 36.85 7.78 -20.69
#